data_AF-A0A848XIM8-F1
#
_entry.id   AF-A0A848XIM8-F1
#
_cell.length_a   1.000
_cell.length_b   1.000
_cell.length_c   1.000
_cell.angle_alpha   90.00
_cell.angle_beta   90.00
_cell.angle_gamma   90.00
#
_symmetry.space_group_name_H-M   'P 1'
#
loop_
_entity.id
_entity.type
_entity.pdbx_description
1 polymer ?
#
loop_
_entity_poly.entity_id
_entity_poly.type
_entity_poly.pdbx_seq_one_letter_code
_entity_poly.pdbx_strand_id
1 'polypeptide(L)'
;DQVTWILREAETGRENGEIDWAFDLGDLVKIRVFNDPDSFHPMNHPIHVHGQRFVVLARDDVPNDNLVWKDTAIVPVGSTMDILVEMSNPGDWMLHCHIAEHLHAGMMFDFTVRP
;
A
#
# COMPACT_ATOMS: atom_id res chain seq x y z
N ASP A 1 2.31 -15.38 -22.45
CA ASP A 1 1.71 -14.94 -21.18
C ASP A 1 2.42 -13.71 -20.67
N GLN A 2 1.68 -12.69 -20.26
CA GLN A 2 2.22 -11.46 -19.68
C GLN A 2 2.24 -11.63 -18.16
N VAL A 3 3.33 -11.24 -17.49
CA VAL A 3 3.41 -11.25 -16.02
C VAL A 3 2.42 -10.23 -15.47
N THR A 4 1.64 -10.63 -14.46
CA THR A 4 0.76 -9.75 -13.69
C THR A 4 1.28 -9.65 -12.27
N TRP A 5 1.39 -8.44 -11.77
CA TRP A 5 1.68 -8.18 -10.36
C TRP A 5 0.38 -7.88 -9.63
N ILE A 6 0.26 -8.39 -8.40
CA ILE A 6 -0.96 -8.27 -7.62
C ILE A 6 -0.70 -7.62 -6.27
N LEU A 7 -1.66 -6.80 -5.85
CA LEU A 7 -1.94 -6.48 -4.47
C LEU A 7 -3.18 -7.29 -4.08
N ARG A 8 -3.13 -7.95 -2.92
CA ARG A 8 -4.24 -8.77 -2.42
C ARG A 8 -4.66 -8.29 -1.04
N GLU A 9 -5.95 -8.05 -0.87
CA GLU A 9 -6.52 -7.81 0.45
C GLU A 9 -6.58 -9.13 1.23
N ALA A 10 -5.92 -9.19 2.38
CA ALA A 10 -5.81 -10.43 3.17
C ALA A 10 -7.16 -10.93 3.69
N GLU A 11 -8.09 -10.04 4.03
CA GLU A 11 -9.37 -10.39 4.65
C GLU A 11 -10.40 -10.93 3.65
N THR A 12 -10.46 -10.34 2.45
CA THR A 12 -11.48 -10.68 1.44
C THR A 12 -10.94 -11.54 0.30
N GLY A 13 -9.61 -11.55 0.11
CA GLY A 13 -8.95 -12.19 -1.01
C GLY A 13 -9.01 -11.42 -2.33
N ARG A 14 -9.67 -10.26 -2.38
CA ARG A 14 -9.78 -9.40 -3.56
C ARG A 14 -8.41 -8.95 -4.04
N GLU A 15 -8.24 -8.88 -5.36
CA GLU A 15 -6.98 -8.53 -6.00
C GLU A 15 -7.10 -7.26 -6.83
N ASN A 16 -6.09 -6.38 -6.75
CA ASN A 16 -5.98 -5.17 -7.57
C ASN A 16 -7.31 -4.38 -7.63
N GLY A 17 -7.84 -4.13 -8.82
CA GLY A 17 -9.09 -3.37 -9.02
C GLY A 17 -10.36 -4.00 -8.45
N GLU A 18 -10.30 -5.21 -7.89
CA GLU A 18 -11.42 -5.77 -7.10
C GLU A 18 -11.46 -5.22 -5.66
N ILE A 19 -10.34 -4.68 -5.17
CA ILE A 19 -10.27 -4.02 -3.87
C ILE A 19 -11.06 -2.71 -3.96
N ASP A 20 -12.00 -2.53 -3.04
CA ASP A 20 -12.97 -1.42 -3.06
C ASP A 20 -12.97 -0.75 -1.68
N TRP A 21 -11.83 -0.16 -1.34
CA TRP A 21 -11.68 0.55 -0.08
C TRP A 21 -12.34 1.92 -0.15
N ALA A 22 -13.07 2.26 0.91
CA ALA A 22 -13.66 3.56 1.07
C ALA A 22 -13.53 4.03 2.52
N PHE A 23 -13.08 5.27 2.68
CA PHE A 23 -12.84 5.93 3.96
C PHE A 23 -13.57 7.26 4.00
N ASP A 24 -13.71 7.85 5.17
CA ASP A 24 -14.26 9.18 5.35
C ASP A 24 -13.15 10.19 5.69
N LEU A 25 -13.34 11.46 5.33
CA LEU A 25 -12.39 12.54 5.61
C LEU A 25 -12.07 12.61 7.10
N GLY A 26 -10.78 12.55 7.42
CA GLY A 26 -10.27 12.57 8.79
C GLY A 26 -10.03 11.20 9.40
N ASP A 27 -10.37 10.10 8.70
CA ASP A 27 -10.01 8.76 9.15
C ASP A 27 -8.48 8.62 9.30
N LEU A 28 -8.08 7.97 10.40
CA LEU A 28 -6.72 7.51 10.62
C LEU A 28 -6.69 6.00 10.44
N VAL A 29 -6.16 5.55 9.30
CA VAL A 29 -6.23 4.15 8.88
C VAL A 29 -4.86 3.50 9.03
N LYS A 30 -4.79 2.44 9.83
CA LYS A 30 -3.61 1.59 9.91
C LYS A 30 -3.68 0.54 8.80
N ILE A 31 -2.67 0.51 7.94
CA ILE A 31 -2.53 -0.49 6.88
C ILE A 31 -1.25 -1.30 7.16
N ARG A 32 -1.36 -2.62 7.17
CA ARG A 32 -0.22 -3.54 7.17
C ARG A 32 0.02 -4.03 5.75
N VAL A 33 1.21 -3.79 5.23
CA VAL A 33 1.66 -4.34 3.95
C VAL A 33 2.62 -5.48 4.22
N PHE A 34 2.40 -6.63 3.58
CA PHE A 34 3.32 -7.77 3.58
C PHE A 34 3.85 -8.01 2.17
N ASN A 35 5.16 -8.14 2.04
CA ASN A 35 5.80 -8.47 0.77
C ASN A 35 6.15 -9.97 0.75
N ASP A 36 5.35 -10.74 0.02
CA ASP A 36 5.43 -12.20 -0.03
C ASP A 36 6.75 -12.69 -0.68
N PRO A 37 7.63 -13.38 0.08
CA PRO A 37 8.88 -13.91 -0.44
C PRO A 37 8.69 -15.10 -1.38
N ASP A 38 7.50 -15.72 -1.41
CA ASP A 38 7.17 -16.87 -2.25
C ASP A 38 6.59 -16.45 -3.62
N SER A 39 6.56 -15.15 -3.92
CA SER A 39 6.18 -14.63 -5.23
C SER A 39 7.14 -15.09 -6.34
N PHE A 40 6.69 -15.07 -7.60
CA PHE A 40 7.49 -15.52 -8.75
C PHE A 40 8.83 -14.77 -8.92
N HIS A 41 8.90 -13.52 -8.46
CA HIS A 41 10.09 -12.69 -8.57
C HIS A 41 10.28 -11.86 -7.27
N PRO A 42 10.78 -12.46 -6.18
CA PRO A 42 10.82 -11.80 -4.89
C PRO A 42 11.80 -10.62 -4.90
N MET A 43 11.28 -9.41 -4.68
CA MET A 43 12.09 -8.18 -4.65
C MET A 43 11.44 -7.07 -3.80
N ASN A 44 12.19 -6.00 -3.54
CA ASN A 44 11.68 -4.87 -2.77
C ASN A 44 10.62 -4.09 -3.57
N HIS A 45 9.58 -3.62 -2.89
CA HIS A 45 8.51 -2.83 -3.51
C HIS A 45 8.33 -1.47 -2.81
N PRO A 46 8.58 -0.34 -3.50
CA PRO A 46 8.18 0.97 -3.01
C PRO A 46 6.67 1.13 -3.12
N ILE A 47 5.94 1.17 -2.01
CA ILE A 47 4.49 1.39 -2.00
C ILE A 47 4.22 2.88 -1.86
N HIS A 48 3.40 3.41 -2.77
CA HIS A 48 2.99 4.80 -2.85
C HIS A 48 1.47 4.93 -2.64
N VAL A 49 1.05 5.93 -1.86
CA VAL A 49 -0.35 6.26 -1.60
C VAL A 49 -0.62 7.66 -2.16
N HIS A 50 -1.54 7.77 -3.12
CA HIS A 50 -1.89 9.05 -3.74
C HIS A 50 -2.74 9.90 -2.80
N GLY A 51 -2.63 11.22 -2.92
CA GLY A 51 -3.51 12.21 -2.27
C GLY A 51 -3.37 12.32 -0.75
N GLN A 52 -2.81 11.31 -0.10
CA GLN A 52 -2.68 11.19 1.35
C GLN A 52 -1.21 11.20 1.79
N ARG A 53 -0.98 11.33 3.09
CA ARG A 53 0.33 11.13 3.72
C ARG A 53 0.22 10.09 4.82
N PHE A 54 1.34 9.45 5.13
CA PHE A 54 1.42 8.47 6.20
C PHE A 54 2.74 8.55 6.96
N VAL A 55 2.74 7.94 8.14
CA VAL A 55 3.97 7.60 8.88
C VAL A 55 4.16 6.10 8.90
N VAL A 56 5.42 5.64 8.86
CA VAL A 56 5.74 4.22 9.09
C VAL A 56 5.79 4.00 10.60
N LEU A 57 4.89 3.18 11.12
CA LEU A 57 4.79 2.87 12.55
C LEU A 57 5.75 1.77 12.97
N ALA A 58 5.88 0.72 12.16
CA ALA A 58 6.71 -0.44 12.46
C ALA A 58 7.15 -1.16 11.19
N ARG A 59 8.24 -1.92 11.29
CA ARG A 59 8.69 -2.89 10.29
C ARG A 59 9.03 -4.18 10.98
N ASP A 60 8.49 -5.31 10.50
CA ASP A 60 8.71 -6.62 11.12
C ASP A 60 8.42 -6.60 12.64
N ASP A 61 7.29 -5.95 12.99
CA ASP A 61 6.83 -5.70 14.35
C ASP A 61 7.81 -4.89 15.25
N VAL A 62 8.91 -4.36 14.68
CA VAL A 62 9.82 -3.43 15.36
C VAL A 62 9.31 -1.99 15.18
N PRO A 63 8.96 -1.28 16.27
CA PRO A 63 8.50 0.09 16.21
C PRO A 63 9.53 1.03 15.58
N ASN A 64 9.04 2.03 14.84
CA ASN A 64 9.85 3.11 14.30
C ASN A 64 9.85 4.31 15.24
N ASP A 65 11.00 4.59 15.85
CA ASP A 65 11.17 5.72 16.77
C ASP A 65 11.32 7.07 16.03
N ASN A 66 11.41 7.07 14.69
CA ASN A 66 11.52 8.27 13.87
C ASN A 66 10.34 8.41 12.92
N LEU A 67 9.23 8.95 13.45
CA LEU A 67 8.00 9.18 12.70
C LEU A 67 8.13 10.43 11.84
N VAL A 68 8.18 10.23 10.52
CA VAL A 68 8.21 11.30 9.52
C VAL A 68 7.12 11.08 8.49
N TRP A 69 6.48 12.16 8.07
CA TRP A 69 5.47 12.13 7.02
C TRP A 69 6.10 11.71 5.68
N LYS A 70 5.43 10.79 5.00
CA LYS A 70 5.81 10.21 3.70
C LYS A 70 4.56 9.99 2.86
N ASP A 71 4.77 9.80 1.56
CA ASP A 71 3.78 9.27 0.63
C ASP A 71 4.22 7.93 0.01
N THR A 72 5.49 7.57 0.20
CA THR A 72 6.12 6.39 -0.41
C THR A 72 7.12 5.77 0.56
N ALA A 73 7.12 4.44 0.66
CA ALA A 73 8.13 3.71 1.43
C ALA A 73 8.41 2.32 0.82
N ILE A 74 9.67 1.89 0.88
CA ILE A 74 10.10 0.56 0.42
C ILE A 74 9.70 -0.49 1.44
N VAL A 75 9.00 -1.53 0.99
CA VAL A 75 8.73 -2.78 1.71
C VAL A 75 9.74 -3.85 1.24
N PRO A 76 10.70 -4.25 2.08
CA PRO A 76 11.66 -5.30 1.74
C PRO A 76 10.99 -6.66 1.52
N VAL A 77 11.64 -7.54 0.77
CA VAL A 77 11.19 -8.94 0.57
C VAL A 77 11.04 -9.65 1.91
N GLY A 78 9.93 -10.36 2.10
CA GLY A 78 9.68 -11.13 3.32
C GLY A 78 9.34 -10.29 4.55
N SER A 79 9.27 -8.97 4.39
CA SER A 79 8.99 -8.05 5.50
C SER A 79 7.54 -7.57 5.52
N THR A 80 7.13 -7.17 6.71
CA THR A 80 5.91 -6.41 6.96
C THR A 80 6.24 -4.94 7.22
N MET A 81 5.34 -4.05 6.81
CA MET A 81 5.40 -2.63 7.13
C MET A 81 4.03 -2.13 7.56
N ASP A 82 3.96 -1.56 8.75
CA ASP A 82 2.76 -0.90 9.26
C ASP A 82 2.85 0.60 8.97
N ILE A 83 1.85 1.12 8.26
CA ILE A 83 1.70 2.56 8.01
C ILE A 83 0.41 3.07 8.66
N LEU A 84 0.45 4.30 9.17
CA LEU A 84 -0.74 5.05 9.57
C LEU A 84 -0.99 6.15 8.55
N VAL A 85 -2.06 6.00 7.78
CA VAL A 85 -2.46 6.94 6.74
C VAL A 85 -3.48 7.93 7.32
N GLU A 86 -3.25 9.21 7.09
CA GLU A 86 -4.22 10.27 7.38
C GLU A 86 -5.04 10.54 6.11
N MET A 87 -6.32 10.21 6.12
CA MET A 87 -7.25 10.44 5.02
C MET A 87 -7.67 11.92 4.99
N SER A 88 -6.77 12.79 4.56
CA SER A 88 -6.89 14.25 4.61
C SER A 88 -7.45 14.90 3.34
N ASN A 89 -7.55 14.15 2.25
CA ASN A 89 -7.87 14.70 0.93
C ASN A 89 -8.98 13.87 0.25
N PRO A 90 -10.23 14.37 0.20
CA PRO A 90 -11.35 13.68 -0.46
C PRO A 90 -11.11 13.47 -1.95
N GLY A 91 -11.63 12.36 -2.49
CA GLY A 91 -11.50 12.00 -3.90
C GLY A 91 -11.19 10.51 -4.11
N ASP A 92 -11.04 10.13 -5.37
CA ASP A 92 -10.60 8.80 -5.77
C ASP A 92 -9.08 8.82 -5.97
N TRP A 93 -8.40 7.90 -5.31
CA TRP A 93 -6.94 7.86 -5.21
C TRP A 93 -6.43 6.44 -5.44
N MET A 94 -5.18 6.33 -5.87
CA MET A 94 -4.53 5.05 -6.12
C MET A 94 -3.52 4.70 -5.02
N LEU A 95 -3.43 3.42 -4.68
CA LEU A 95 -2.29 2.83 -3.98
C LEU A 95 -1.59 1.86 -4.94
N HIS A 96 -0.27 2.00 -5.11
CA HIS A 96 0.46 1.13 -6.03
C HIS A 96 1.94 0.94 -5.68
N CYS A 97 2.57 -0.03 -6.35
CA CYS A 97 4.02 -0.13 -6.39
C CYS A 97 4.60 0.94 -7.34
N HIS A 98 5.62 1.66 -6.89
CA HIS A 98 6.23 2.77 -7.65
C HIS A 98 7.32 2.30 -8.64
N ILE A 99 7.48 0.99 -8.84
CA ILE A 99 8.24 0.45 -9.99
C ILE A 99 7.30 0.47 -11.19
N ALA A 100 7.64 1.28 -12.21
CA ALA A 100 6.76 1.57 -13.33
C ALA A 100 6.30 0.30 -14.07
N GLU A 101 7.19 -0.68 -14.21
CA GLU A 101 6.92 -1.98 -14.82
C GLU A 101 5.91 -2.79 -14.01
N HIS A 102 5.98 -2.72 -12.67
CA HIS A 102 5.05 -3.44 -11.79
C HIS A 102 3.67 -2.79 -11.79
N LEU A 103 3.64 -1.45 -11.74
CA LEU A 103 2.42 -0.67 -11.92
C LEU A 103 1.75 -1.01 -13.26
N HIS A 104 2.50 -0.96 -14.36
CA HIS A 104 1.98 -1.26 -15.69
C HIS A 104 1.47 -2.70 -15.81
N ALA A 105 2.07 -3.63 -15.07
CA ALA A 105 1.64 -5.02 -14.99
C ALA A 105 0.59 -5.29 -13.88
N GLY A 106 0.01 -4.24 -13.28
CA GLY A 106 -1.21 -4.32 -12.48
C GLY A 106 -1.07 -4.15 -10.97
N MET A 107 0.12 -3.86 -10.42
CA MET A 107 0.35 -3.76 -8.96
C MET A 107 -0.24 -2.47 -8.34
N MET A 108 -1.56 -2.33 -8.42
CA MET A 108 -2.31 -1.13 -8.07
C MET A 108 -3.76 -1.46 -7.71
N PHE A 109 -4.38 -0.59 -6.92
CA PHE A 109 -5.83 -0.49 -6.79
C PHE A 109 -6.24 0.93 -6.42
N ASP A 110 -7.52 1.24 -6.60
CA ASP A 110 -8.10 2.54 -6.28
C ASP A 110 -8.88 2.48 -4.96
N PHE A 111 -8.94 3.59 -4.25
CA PHE A 111 -9.75 3.77 -3.05
C PHE A 111 -10.40 5.16 -3.05
N THR A 112 -11.53 5.29 -2.36
CA THR A 112 -12.26 6.56 -2.24
C THR A 112 -12.13 7.14 -0.84
N VAL A 113 -11.88 8.45 -0.74
CA VAL A 113 -12.03 9.23 0.49
C VAL A 113 -13.26 10.12 0.33
N ARG A 114 -14.30 9.86 1.12
CA ARG A 114 -15.56 10.61 1.11
C ARG A 114 -15.39 11.91 1.91
N PRO A 115 -16.06 13.01 1.51
CA PRO A 115 -16.01 14.29 2.21
C PRO A 115 -16.71 14.25 3.58
#